data_AF-A0A430QTG5-F1
#
_entry.id   AF-A0A430QTG5-F1
#
_cell.length_a   1.000
_cell.length_b   1.000
_cell.length_c   1.000
_cell.angle_alpha   90.00
_cell.angle_beta   90.00
_cell.angle_gamma   90.00
#
_symmetry.space_group_name_H-M   'P 1'
#
loop_
_entity.id
_entity.type
_entity.pdbx_description
1 polymer ?
#
loop_
_entity_poly.entity_id
_entity_poly.type
_entity_poly.pdbx_seq_one_letter_code
_entity_poly.pdbx_strand_id
1 'polypeptide(L)' 'VSETNDIGLLIGEVTALDPDLGLNGELNYSIHWPPGQGPNPFEVNEKGELITRMPLDRENQPEGYHFIVSDS' A
#
# COMPACT_ATOMS: atom_id res chain seq x y z
N VAL A 1 -8.19 18.76 14.65
CA VAL A 1 -7.31 18.00 13.74
C VAL A 1 -8.22 17.49 12.64
N SER A 2 -8.05 17.95 11.41
CA SER A 2 -8.83 17.45 10.28
C SER A 2 -8.19 16.14 9.86
N GLU A 3 -8.92 15.03 9.91
CA GLU A 3 -8.47 13.74 9.39
C GLU A 3 -8.46 13.86 7.87
N THR A 4 -7.33 14.30 7.34
CA THR A 4 -7.19 14.60 5.93
C THR A 4 -7.00 13.29 5.16
N ASN A 5 -8.07 12.81 4.53
CA ASN A 5 -8.05 11.69 3.60
C ASN A 5 -7.52 12.11 2.22
N ASP A 6 -6.45 12.90 2.16
CA ASP A 6 -5.90 13.40 0.89
C ASP A 6 -4.96 12.40 0.21
N ILE A 7 -4.62 12.70 -1.04
CA ILE A 7 -3.60 11.99 -1.83
C ILE A 7 -2.22 12.21 -1.22
N GLY A 8 -1.38 11.18 -1.19
CA GLY A 8 -0.01 11.21 -0.70
C GLY A 8 0.11 11.00 0.81
N LEU A 9 -0.97 10.57 1.47
CA LEU A 9 -0.95 10.23 2.89
C LEU A 9 -0.15 8.93 3.09
N LEU A 10 0.85 8.97 3.97
CA LEU A 10 1.56 7.78 4.42
C LEU A 10 0.65 6.97 5.35
N ILE A 11 0.26 5.78 4.90
CA ILE A 11 -0.53 4.83 5.68
C ILE A 11 0.36 4.01 6.60
N GLY A 12 1.53 3.61 6.09
CA GLY A 12 2.50 2.82 6.84
C GLY A 12 3.68 2.39 5.98
N GLU A 13 4.55 1.59 6.56
CA GLU A 13 5.74 1.04 5.91
C GLU A 13 5.72 -0.48 6.04
N VAL A 14 6.06 -1.17 4.96
CA VAL A 14 6.26 -2.61 4.91
C VAL A 14 7.72 -2.90 4.65
N THR A 15 8.24 -3.95 5.29
CA THR A 15 9.62 -4.40 5.07
C THR A 15 9.59 -5.86 4.67
N ALA A 16 9.99 -6.15 3.44
CA ALA A 16 10.23 -7.52 3.01
C ALA A 16 11.69 -7.89 3.29
N LEU A 17 11.89 -9.08 3.86
CA LEU A 17 13.20 -9.67 4.12
C LEU A 17 13.33 -10.87 3.20
N ASP A 18 13.66 -10.63 1.93
CA ASP A 18 13.97 -11.70 0.99
C ASP A 18 15.43 -12.15 1.24
N PRO A 19 15.66 -13.37 1.75
CA PRO A 19 17.00 -13.89 2.01
C PRO A 19 17.82 -14.17 0.74
N ASP A 20 17.19 -14.16 -0.45
CA ASP A 20 17.84 -14.34 -1.74
C ASP A 20 18.36 -13.01 -2.32
N LEU A 21 17.89 -11.87 -1.79
CA LEU A 21 18.39 -10.54 -2.13
C LEU A 21 19.69 -10.26 -1.34
N GLY A 22 20.83 -10.46 -2.01
CA GLY A 22 22.12 -9.97 -1.53
C GLY A 22 22.17 -8.44 -1.38
N LEU A 23 23.34 -7.88 -1.04
CA LEU A 23 23.53 -6.44 -0.71
C LEU A 23 23.06 -5.42 -1.78
N ASN A 24 22.68 -5.87 -2.98
CA ASN A 24 22.23 -5.04 -4.11
C ASN A 24 20.89 -5.51 -4.69
N GLY A 25 20.13 -6.30 -3.94
CA GLY A 25 18.79 -6.71 -4.37
C GLY A 25 17.83 -5.53 -4.33
N GLU A 26 17.25 -5.19 -5.48
CA GLU A 26 16.16 -4.20 -5.54
C GLU A 26 14.90 -4.87 -4.98
N LEU A 27 14.38 -4.33 -3.86
CA LEU A 27 13.14 -4.80 -3.25
C LEU A 27 11.98 -4.21 -4.04
N ASN A 28 11.40 -5.00 -4.93
CA ASN A 28 10.21 -4.62 -5.66
C ASN A 28 8.96 -5.05 -4.87
N TYR A 29 8.23 -4.08 -4.35
CA TYR A 29 6.96 -4.32 -3.65
C TYR A 29 5.79 -4.31 -4.64
N SER A 30 4.87 -5.25 -4.47
CA SER A 30 3.67 -5.38 -5.28
C SER A 30 2.41 -5.53 -4.42
N ILE A 31 1.39 -4.73 -4.72
CA ILE A 31 0.07 -4.84 -4.08
C ILE A 31 -0.81 -5.80 -4.90
N HIS A 32 -1.19 -6.91 -4.27
CA HIS A 32 -2.19 -7.84 -4.78
C HIS A 32 -3.58 -7.33 -4.39
N TRP A 33 -4.16 -6.53 -5.28
CA TRP A 33 -5.48 -5.95 -5.08
C TRP A 33 -6.58 -6.95 -5.49
N PRO A 34 -7.45 -7.38 -4.57
CA PRO A 34 -8.47 -8.37 -4.88
C PRO A 34 -9.61 -7.78 -5.71
N PRO A 35 -10.25 -8.60 -6.57
CA PRO A 35 -11.42 -8.16 -7.31
C PRO A 35 -12.59 -7.85 -6.36
N GLY A 36 -13.44 -6.90 -6.76
CA GLY A 36 -14.68 -6.58 -6.03
C GLY A 36 -14.54 -5.51 -4.93
N GLN A 37 -13.34 -5.04 -4.59
CA GLN A 37 -13.14 -3.89 -3.68
C GLN A 37 -13.14 -2.53 -4.39
N GLY A 38 -13.33 -2.51 -5.71
CA GLY A 38 -13.26 -1.30 -6.52
C GLY A 38 -11.83 -0.97 -6.97
N PRO A 39 -11.55 0.28 -7.38
CA PRO A 39 -10.19 0.69 -7.77
C PRO A 39 -9.25 0.67 -6.55
N ASN A 40 -7.98 0.34 -6.78
CA ASN A 40 -6.96 0.36 -5.73
C ASN A 40 -6.53 1.81 -5.41
N PRO A 41 -6.84 2.34 -4.21
CA PRO A 41 -6.46 3.70 -3.85
C PRO A 41 -5.04 3.79 -3.26
N PHE A 42 -4.28 2.69 -3.18
CA PHE A 42 -2.98 2.62 -2.51
C PHE A 42 -1.84 2.26 -3.45
N GLU A 43 -0.66 2.84 -3.20
CA GLU A 43 0.61 2.50 -3.84
C GLU A 43 1.64 2.13 -2.78
N VAL A 44 2.54 1.22 -3.12
CA VAL A 44 3.74 0.93 -2.34
C VAL A 44 4.95 1.33 -3.17
N ASN A 45 5.87 2.10 -2.58
CA ASN A 45 7.10 2.50 -3.27
C ASN A 45 8.26 1.54 -2.98
N GLU A 46 9.42 1.81 -3.59
CA GLU A 46 10.65 1.00 -3.46
C GLU A 46 11.21 0.95 -2.03
N LYS A 47 10.81 1.89 -1.16
CA LYS A 47 11.17 1.91 0.26
C LYS A 47 10.20 1.10 1.12
N GLY A 48 9.13 0.56 0.52
CA GLY A 48 8.06 -0.10 1.25
C GLY A 48 7.04 0.87 1.86
N GLU A 49 7.05 2.15 1.50
CA GLU A 49 6.07 3.11 2.01
C GLU A 49 4.74 2.93 1.27
N LEU A 50 3.68 2.61 2.02
CA LEU A 50 2.31 2.51 1.54
C LEU A 50 1.65 3.89 1.62
N ILE A 51 1.30 4.46 0.46
CA ILE A 51 0.73 5.80 0.33
C ILE A 51 -0.62 5.80 -0.37
N THR A 52 -1.46 6.78 -0.07
CA THR A 52 -2.71 7.00 -0.81
C THR A 52 -2.45 7.66 -2.17
N ARG A 53 -3.11 7.15 -3.20
CA ARG A 53 -3.16 7.73 -4.55
C ARG A 53 -4.44 8.49 -4.83
N MET A 54 -5.45 8.24 -4.01
CA MET A 54 -6.80 8.74 -4.13
C MET A 54 -7.32 9.09 -2.74
N PRO A 55 -8.27 10.02 -2.63
CA PRO A 55 -8.89 10.29 -1.34
C PRO A 55 -9.58 9.05 -0.78
N LEU A 56 -9.37 8.80 0.52
CA LEU A 56 -10.06 7.71 1.22
C LEU A 56 -11.39 8.22 1.77
N ASP A 57 -12.40 7.37 1.71
CA ASP A 57 -13.71 7.72 2.25
C ASP A 57 -14.22 6.56 3.11
N ARG A 58 -14.11 6.74 4.43
CA ARG A 58 -14.51 5.72 5.41
C ARG A 58 -16.01 5.45 5.36
N GLU A 59 -16.82 6.42 4.94
CA GLU A 59 -18.28 6.27 4.87
C GLU A 59 -18.68 5.33 3.71
N ASN A 60 -17.95 5.39 2.59
CA ASN A 60 -18.11 4.47 1.47
C ASN A 60 -17.45 3.09 1.70
N GLN A 61 -16.41 3.02 2.53
CA GLN A 61 -15.69 1.77 2.83
C GLN A 61 -15.60 1.52 4.35
N PRO A 62 -16.73 1.28 5.05
CA PRO A 62 -16.76 1.17 6.51
C PRO A 62 -16.03 -0.07 7.05
N GLU A 63 -15.99 -1.14 6.25
CA GLU A 63 -15.28 -2.39 6.56
C GLU A 63 -13.75 -2.29 6.33
N GLY A 64 -13.29 -1.16 5.76
CA GLY A 64 -11.90 -0.95 5.38
C GLY A 64 -11.49 -1.68 4.10
N TYR A 65 -10.18 -1.86 3.93
CA TYR A 65 -9.57 -2.48 2.76
C TYR A 65 -8.76 -3.70 3.18
N HIS A 66 -8.81 -4.76 2.37
CA HIS A 66 -8.04 -5.98 2.60
C HIS A 66 -7.27 -6.36 1.34
N PHE A 67 -5.95 -6.41 1.42
CA PHE A 67 -5.08 -6.76 0.30
C PHE A 67 -3.77 -7.34 0.85
N ILE A 68 -2.99 -7.94 -0.04
CA ILE A 68 -1.69 -8.54 0.30
C ILE A 68 -0.60 -7.71 -0.38
N VAL A 69 0.49 -7.46 0.32
CA VAL A 69 1.73 -6.93 -0.27
C VAL A 69 2.75 -8.06 -0.28
N SER A 70 3.42 -8.27 -1.41
CA SER A 70 4.54 -9.19 -1.53
C SER A 70 5.74 -8.48 -2.15
N ASP A 71 6.93 -8.99 -1.85
CA ASP A 71 8.08 -8.86 -2.74
C ASP A 71 7.80 -9.61 -4.07
N SER A 72 8.45 -9.19 -5.15
CA SER A 72 8.31 -9.76 -6.50
C SER A 72 9.65 -10.16 -7.10
#